data_AF-A0A0D0BU30-F1
#
_entry.id   AF-A0A0D0BU30-F1
#
_cell.length_a   1.000
_cell.length_b   1.000
_cell.length_c   1.000
_cell.angle_alpha   90.00
_cell.angle_beta   90.00
_cell.angle_gamma   90.00
#
_symmetry.space_group_name_H-M   'P 1'
#
loop_
_entity.id
_entity.type
_entity.pdbx_description
1 polymer ?
#
loop_
_entity_poly.entity_id
_entity_poly.type
_entity_poly.pdbx_seq_one_letter_code
_entity_poly.pdbx_strand_id
1 'polypeptide(L)'
;EQAAVLASIPEGITTVEQKFNLDIETIPYAYGRPAKVFEFYSFFEWFRHFLILPGIAQYGDRFCDKVLSNLVAPEDKIRASDGRFYREFKDMTGGLFVTDRGEEGQWFFLLYGDFFNIEGKGARKQSSTGIMAITCLNLPPQIHNNIAYTYIPGIIQGHHEPVSTSAQHQHYLAPMVDQFQIGYSRG
;
A
#
# COMPACT_ATOMS: atom_id res chain seq x y z
N GLU A 1 13.88 -26.29 -15.39
CA GLU A 1 13.21 -25.66 -14.24
C GLU A 1 13.57 -24.19 -14.09
N GLN A 2 14.86 -23.83 -13.93
CA GLN A 2 15.32 -22.44 -13.77
C GLN A 2 15.00 -21.52 -14.97
N ALA A 3 15.04 -22.04 -16.21
CA ALA A 3 14.66 -21.29 -17.41
C ALA A 3 13.16 -20.98 -17.50
N ALA A 4 12.30 -21.84 -16.95
CA ALA A 4 10.85 -21.60 -16.91
C ALA A 4 10.50 -20.54 -15.85
N VAL A 5 11.23 -20.54 -14.73
CA VAL A 5 11.13 -19.49 -13.71
C VAL A 5 11.56 -18.14 -14.29
N LEU A 6 12.71 -18.08 -14.96
CA LEU A 6 13.19 -16.86 -15.65
C LEU A 6 12.23 -16.36 -16.74
N ALA A 7 11.62 -17.25 -17.52
CA ALA A 7 10.62 -16.90 -18.53
C ALA A 7 9.26 -16.45 -17.95
N SER A 8 9.02 -16.71 -16.66
CA SER A 8 7.87 -16.20 -15.92
C SER A 8 8.15 -14.88 -15.19
N ILE A 9 9.42 -14.42 -15.21
CA ILE A 9 9.80 -13.11 -14.72
C ILE A 9 9.30 -12.10 -15.75
N PRO A 10 8.36 -11.24 -15.37
CA PRO A 10 7.78 -10.29 -16.32
C PRO A 10 8.79 -9.22 -16.76
N GLU A 11 8.79 -8.87 -18.05
CA GLU A 11 9.83 -8.01 -18.65
C GLU A 11 9.63 -6.49 -18.50
N GLY A 12 8.64 -6.00 -17.73
CA GLY A 12 8.42 -4.55 -17.62
C GLY A 12 7.30 -4.06 -16.71
N ILE A 13 6.98 -2.77 -16.82
CA ILE A 13 5.96 -2.04 -16.05
C ILE A 13 4.56 -2.68 -16.15
N THR A 14 4.31 -3.40 -17.25
CA THR A 14 3.11 -4.19 -17.50
C THR A 14 2.80 -5.19 -16.37
N THR A 15 3.81 -5.60 -15.63
CA THR A 15 3.65 -6.45 -14.42
C THR A 15 3.01 -5.71 -13.27
N VAL A 16 3.43 -4.46 -13.08
CA VAL A 16 2.89 -3.57 -12.06
C VAL A 16 1.42 -3.34 -12.37
N GLU A 17 1.12 -3.02 -13.63
CA GLU A 17 -0.24 -2.87 -14.14
C GLU A 17 -1.06 -4.16 -13.94
N GLN A 18 -0.61 -5.30 -14.48
CA GLN A 18 -1.43 -6.52 -14.55
C GLN A 18 -1.48 -7.35 -13.27
N LYS A 19 -0.40 -7.42 -12.51
CA LYS A 19 -0.29 -8.35 -11.36
C LYS A 19 -0.48 -7.68 -10.00
N PHE A 20 -0.01 -6.45 -9.84
CA PHE A 20 -0.02 -5.77 -8.54
C PHE A 20 -1.17 -4.77 -8.44
N ASN A 21 -1.37 -3.97 -9.49
CA ASN A 21 -2.31 -2.86 -9.47
C ASN A 21 -3.64 -3.16 -10.15
N LEU A 22 -3.98 -4.43 -10.34
CA LEU A 22 -5.31 -4.87 -10.80
C LEU A 22 -5.74 -4.21 -12.12
N ASP A 23 -4.82 -4.14 -13.08
CA ASP A 23 -4.99 -3.59 -14.43
C ASP A 23 -5.34 -2.09 -14.49
N ILE A 24 -5.07 -1.32 -13.43
CA ILE A 24 -5.30 0.14 -13.47
C ILE A 24 -4.18 0.88 -14.21
N GLU A 25 -4.56 1.96 -14.90
CA GLU A 25 -3.64 2.81 -15.65
C GLU A 25 -2.78 3.70 -14.74
N THR A 26 -1.60 4.05 -15.23
CA THR A 26 -0.72 5.05 -14.61
C THR A 26 -1.20 6.47 -14.87
N ILE A 27 -0.94 7.36 -13.91
CA ILE A 27 -1.17 8.78 -13.99
C ILE A 27 0.19 9.48 -13.87
N PRO A 28 0.58 10.34 -14.83
CA PRO A 28 1.78 11.14 -14.70
C PRO A 28 1.58 12.19 -13.60
N TYR A 29 2.39 12.11 -12.55
CA TYR A 29 2.39 13.04 -11.44
C TYR A 29 3.63 13.94 -11.47
N ALA A 30 3.40 15.25 -11.33
CA ALA A 30 4.46 16.24 -11.25
C ALA A 30 3.95 17.47 -10.47
N TYR A 31 4.72 17.92 -9.49
CA TYR A 31 4.34 19.05 -8.63
C TYR A 31 5.30 20.23 -8.79
N GLY A 32 4.76 21.45 -8.92
CA GLY A 32 5.54 22.69 -9.00
C GLY A 32 6.41 22.77 -10.27
N ARG A 33 7.75 22.79 -10.08
CA ARG A 33 8.74 22.74 -11.17
C ARG A 33 9.46 21.39 -11.13
N PRO A 34 8.85 20.33 -11.67
CA PRO A 34 9.33 18.97 -11.50
C PRO A 34 10.65 18.75 -12.25
N ALA A 35 11.62 18.13 -11.59
CA ALA A 35 12.84 17.64 -12.24
C ALA A 35 12.59 16.31 -12.98
N LYS A 36 11.55 15.56 -12.57
CA LYS A 36 11.15 14.27 -13.14
C LYS A 36 9.64 14.10 -13.02
N VAL A 37 9.07 13.33 -13.94
CA VAL A 37 7.68 12.83 -13.84
C VAL A 37 7.69 11.55 -13.02
N PHE A 38 6.74 11.42 -12.10
CA PHE A 38 6.52 10.20 -11.34
C PHE A 38 5.28 9.49 -11.88
N GLU A 39 5.40 8.22 -12.23
CA GLU A 39 4.27 7.40 -12.63
C GLU A 39 3.54 6.90 -11.38
N PHE A 40 2.36 7.46 -11.15
CA PHE A 40 1.55 7.20 -9.98
C PHE A 40 0.32 6.40 -10.37
N TYR A 41 0.04 5.32 -9.64
CA TYR A 41 -1.20 4.58 -9.78
C TYR A 41 -2.24 5.14 -8.82
N SER A 42 -3.51 5.19 -9.19
CA SER A 42 -4.55 5.75 -8.31
C SER A 42 -4.95 4.75 -7.24
N PHE A 43 -4.90 5.15 -5.96
CA PHE A 43 -5.40 4.33 -4.87
C PHE A 43 -6.89 4.10 -5.00
N PHE A 44 -7.69 5.09 -5.39
CA PHE A 44 -9.15 4.91 -5.49
C PHE A 44 -9.55 3.91 -6.58
N GLU A 45 -8.87 3.92 -7.73
CA GLU A 45 -9.14 2.94 -8.80
C GLU A 45 -8.70 1.54 -8.37
N TRP A 46 -7.50 1.43 -7.79
CA TRP A 46 -7.03 0.17 -7.23
C TRP A 46 -8.00 -0.37 -6.17
N PHE A 47 -8.40 0.48 -5.23
CA PHE A 47 -9.22 0.10 -4.10
C PHE A 47 -10.64 -0.30 -4.54
N ARG A 48 -11.19 0.38 -5.55
CA ARG A 48 -12.44 -0.04 -6.20
C ARG A 48 -12.32 -1.46 -6.77
N HIS A 49 -11.27 -1.75 -7.54
CA HIS A 49 -11.06 -3.09 -8.11
C HIS A 49 -10.85 -4.13 -7.01
N PHE A 50 -10.08 -3.78 -6.00
CA PHE A 50 -9.81 -4.60 -4.83
C PHE A 50 -11.10 -4.98 -4.08
N LEU A 51 -12.02 -4.03 -3.86
CA LEU A 51 -13.30 -4.29 -3.19
C LEU A 51 -14.25 -5.20 -4.00
N ILE A 52 -14.13 -5.22 -5.32
CA ILE A 52 -14.94 -6.09 -6.20
C ILE A 52 -14.47 -7.56 -6.12
N LEU A 53 -13.23 -7.80 -5.67
CA LEU A 53 -12.72 -9.16 -5.53
C LEU A 53 -13.55 -9.96 -4.50
N PRO A 54 -13.91 -11.22 -4.80
CA PRO A 54 -14.74 -12.03 -3.92
C PRO A 54 -14.15 -12.15 -2.51
N GLY A 55 -14.95 -11.85 -1.49
CA GLY A 55 -14.57 -12.00 -0.09
C GLY A 55 -13.90 -10.77 0.54
N ILE A 56 -13.39 -9.82 -0.25
CA ILE A 56 -12.62 -8.68 0.27
C ILE A 56 -13.45 -7.82 1.21
N ALA A 57 -14.61 -7.33 0.78
CA ALA A 57 -15.49 -6.53 1.63
C ALA A 57 -15.83 -7.26 2.94
N GLN A 58 -16.12 -8.57 2.87
CA GLN A 58 -16.43 -9.37 4.05
C GLN A 58 -15.24 -9.54 5.00
N TYR A 59 -13.99 -9.49 4.51
CA TYR A 59 -12.82 -9.45 5.39
C TYR A 59 -12.70 -8.12 6.11
N GLY A 60 -13.03 -7.00 5.44
CA GLY A 60 -13.16 -5.68 6.07
C GLY A 60 -14.10 -5.71 7.27
N ASP A 61 -15.33 -6.19 7.04
CA ASP A 61 -16.36 -6.31 8.09
C ASP A 61 -15.91 -7.18 9.26
N ARG A 62 -15.44 -8.39 8.95
CA ARG A 62 -15.00 -9.36 9.97
C ARG A 62 -13.83 -8.84 10.79
N PHE A 63 -12.94 -8.05 10.19
CA PHE A 63 -11.85 -7.44 10.92
C PHE A 63 -12.37 -6.49 11.99
N CYS A 64 -13.27 -5.57 11.63
CA CYS A 64 -13.88 -4.62 12.56
C CYS A 64 -14.69 -5.36 13.64
N ASP A 65 -15.53 -6.32 13.26
CA ASP A 65 -16.32 -7.12 14.21
C ASP A 65 -15.42 -7.86 15.22
N LYS A 66 -14.25 -8.35 14.78
CA LYS A 66 -13.29 -9.01 15.66
C LYS A 66 -12.62 -8.05 16.64
N VAL A 67 -12.32 -6.83 16.21
CA VAL A 67 -11.76 -5.79 17.09
C VAL A 67 -12.81 -5.36 18.12
N LEU A 68 -14.06 -5.14 17.70
CA LEU A 68 -15.16 -4.71 18.57
C LEU A 68 -15.59 -5.78 19.58
N SER A 69 -15.58 -7.06 19.19
CA SER A 69 -15.87 -8.17 20.11
C SER A 69 -14.79 -8.36 21.19
N ASN A 70 -13.61 -7.78 21.02
CA ASN A 70 -12.49 -7.89 21.96
C ASN A 70 -11.84 -6.51 22.20
N LEU A 71 -12.51 -5.66 22.97
CA LEU A 71 -12.06 -4.29 23.24
C LEU A 71 -10.72 -4.20 23.99
N VAL A 72 -10.31 -5.27 24.66
CA VAL A 72 -8.98 -5.39 25.26
C VAL A 72 -8.09 -6.15 24.28
N ALA A 73 -6.90 -5.60 23.99
CA ALA A 73 -5.93 -6.28 23.16
C ALA A 73 -5.46 -7.55 23.89
N PRO A 74 -5.45 -8.73 23.24
CA PRO A 74 -4.93 -9.94 23.84
C PRO A 74 -3.43 -9.80 24.13
N GLU A 75 -2.96 -10.53 25.13
CA GLU A 75 -1.54 -10.59 25.50
C GLU A 75 -0.72 -11.21 24.35
N ASP A 76 -1.17 -12.38 23.88
CA ASP A 76 -0.62 -13.06 22.71
C ASP A 76 -1.23 -12.51 21.41
N LYS A 77 -0.37 -12.08 20.48
CA LYS A 77 -0.78 -11.51 19.18
C LYS A 77 -0.48 -12.51 18.07
N ILE A 78 -1.53 -12.98 17.43
CA ILE A 78 -1.43 -13.99 16.35
C ILE A 78 -1.84 -13.37 15.00
N ARG A 79 -2.76 -12.40 15.02
CA ARG A 79 -3.31 -11.74 13.83
C ARG A 79 -3.10 -10.24 13.92
N ALA A 80 -3.17 -9.57 12.77
CA ALA A 80 -3.15 -8.10 12.72
C ALA A 80 -4.18 -7.49 13.66
N SER A 81 -5.43 -7.98 13.66
CA SER A 81 -6.54 -7.53 14.52
C SER A 81 -6.26 -7.55 16.03
N ASP A 82 -5.24 -8.27 16.48
CA ASP A 82 -4.89 -8.40 17.89
C ASP A 82 -4.06 -7.20 18.37
N GLY A 83 -3.61 -6.35 17.44
CA GLY A 83 -2.88 -5.13 17.73
C GLY A 83 -3.68 -4.13 18.57
N ARG A 84 -3.02 -3.53 19.56
CA ARG A 84 -3.61 -2.49 20.42
C ARG A 84 -4.12 -1.28 19.63
N PHE A 85 -3.41 -0.90 18.58
CA PHE A 85 -3.71 0.25 17.73
C PHE A 85 -5.18 0.33 17.30
N TYR A 86 -5.77 -0.77 16.83
CA TYR A 86 -7.15 -0.79 16.31
C TYR A 86 -8.23 -0.52 17.37
N ARG A 87 -7.89 -0.58 18.66
CA ARG A 87 -8.80 -0.32 19.79
C ARG A 87 -8.64 1.08 20.37
N GLU A 88 -7.56 1.75 20.02
CA GLU A 88 -7.18 3.07 20.55
C GLU A 88 -7.20 4.15 19.47
N PHE A 89 -7.14 3.75 18.20
CA PHE A 89 -7.15 4.67 17.07
C PHE A 89 -8.50 5.37 16.98
N LYS A 90 -8.46 6.71 16.99
CA LYS A 90 -9.64 7.56 16.99
C LYS A 90 -9.87 8.16 15.62
N ASP A 91 -11.13 8.34 15.27
CA ASP A 91 -11.54 9.10 14.10
C ASP A 91 -11.39 10.62 14.31
N MET A 92 -11.79 11.41 13.32
CA MET A 92 -11.75 12.88 13.38
C MET A 92 -12.69 13.50 14.42
N THR A 93 -13.70 12.76 14.90
CA THR A 93 -14.64 13.19 15.93
C THR A 93 -14.14 12.85 17.35
N GLY A 94 -13.10 12.03 17.45
CA GLY A 94 -12.55 11.53 18.71
C GLY A 94 -13.18 10.22 19.19
N GLY A 95 -14.14 9.66 18.43
CA GLY A 95 -14.68 8.31 18.59
C GLY A 95 -13.68 7.25 18.15
N LEU A 96 -13.96 5.97 18.43
CA LEU A 96 -13.08 4.89 17.94
C LEU A 96 -13.29 4.73 16.44
N PHE A 97 -12.20 4.63 15.68
CA PHE A 97 -12.28 4.55 14.23
C PHE A 97 -13.01 3.31 13.72
N VAL A 98 -13.06 2.22 14.52
CA VAL A 98 -13.74 0.96 14.15
C VAL A 98 -15.21 0.90 14.60
N THR A 99 -15.70 1.90 15.34
CA THR A 99 -17.09 1.96 15.80
C THR A 99 -17.96 2.74 14.82
N ASP A 100 -19.29 2.62 14.96
CA ASP A 100 -20.29 3.46 14.29
C ASP A 100 -20.13 3.59 12.76
N ARG A 101 -19.71 2.49 12.12
CA ARG A 101 -19.32 2.42 10.72
C ARG A 101 -20.44 2.62 9.69
N GLY A 102 -21.70 2.57 10.11
CA GLY A 102 -22.83 2.64 9.19
C GLY A 102 -22.70 1.63 8.04
N GLU A 103 -22.78 2.13 6.81
CA GLU A 103 -22.52 1.36 5.58
C GLU A 103 -21.06 1.51 5.06
N GLU A 104 -20.25 2.33 5.72
CA GLU A 104 -18.86 2.58 5.33
C GLU A 104 -17.92 1.46 5.80
N GLY A 105 -16.92 1.17 4.97
CA GLY A 105 -15.86 0.23 5.33
C GLY A 105 -14.69 0.95 6.02
N GLN A 106 -14.19 0.38 7.10
CA GLN A 106 -13.02 0.90 7.82
C GLN A 106 -11.79 0.07 7.50
N TRP A 107 -10.85 0.66 6.76
CA TRP A 107 -9.73 -0.04 6.17
C TRP A 107 -8.40 0.45 6.72
N PHE A 108 -7.54 -0.51 7.07
CA PHE A 108 -6.21 -0.26 7.59
C PHE A 108 -5.18 -0.76 6.59
N PHE A 109 -4.22 0.11 6.28
CA PHE A 109 -3.17 -0.18 5.32
C PHE A 109 -1.79 -0.05 5.96
N LEU A 110 -0.90 -0.98 5.61
CA LEU A 110 0.52 -0.91 5.94
C LEU A 110 1.28 -0.39 4.72
N LEU A 111 1.97 0.74 4.89
CA LEU A 111 2.91 1.26 3.89
C LEU A 111 4.30 0.67 4.12
N TYR A 112 4.87 0.08 3.08
CA TYR A 112 6.26 -0.33 2.98
C TYR A 112 6.96 0.50 1.90
N GLY A 113 8.18 0.95 2.19
CA GLY A 113 9.02 1.67 1.24
C GLY A 113 10.46 1.20 1.36
N ASP A 114 11.08 0.86 0.25
CA ASP A 114 12.45 0.35 0.22
C ASP A 114 13.19 0.76 -1.06
N PHE A 115 14.52 0.89 -0.97
CA PHE A 115 15.40 1.26 -2.06
C PHE A 115 16.48 0.20 -2.26
N PHE A 116 16.63 -0.26 -3.50
CA PHE A 116 17.56 -1.31 -3.85
C PHE A 116 18.37 -0.96 -5.09
N ASN A 117 19.60 -1.46 -5.14
CA ASN A 117 20.49 -1.33 -6.28
C ASN A 117 20.16 -2.40 -7.32
N ILE A 118 19.64 -1.99 -8.48
CA ILE A 118 19.30 -2.91 -9.58
C ILE A 118 20.52 -3.50 -10.29
N GLU A 119 21.70 -2.88 -10.15
CA GLU A 119 22.95 -3.28 -10.83
C GLU A 119 23.90 -4.13 -9.95
N GLY A 120 23.49 -4.48 -8.72
CA GLY A 120 24.30 -5.26 -7.77
C GLY A 120 25.41 -4.45 -7.08
N LYS A 121 26.29 -5.12 -6.31
CA LYS A 121 27.39 -4.48 -5.55
C LYS A 121 28.64 -4.23 -6.42
N GLY A 122 28.46 -3.70 -7.63
CA GLY A 122 29.55 -3.38 -8.56
C GLY A 122 30.00 -1.92 -8.44
N ALA A 123 31.30 -1.67 -8.29
CA ALA A 123 31.90 -0.37 -7.96
C ALA A 123 31.76 0.76 -9.02
N ARG A 124 30.93 0.62 -10.06
CA ARG A 124 30.90 1.58 -11.18
C ARG A 124 29.54 2.11 -11.60
N LYS A 125 28.43 1.53 -11.14
CA LYS A 125 27.10 2.09 -11.38
C LYS A 125 26.20 1.76 -10.19
N GLN A 126 25.70 2.81 -9.54
CA GLN A 126 24.70 2.73 -8.49
C GLN A 126 23.44 3.38 -9.04
N SER A 127 22.61 2.61 -9.73
CA SER A 127 21.23 3.01 -9.97
C SER A 127 20.35 2.48 -8.84
N SER A 128 19.99 3.36 -7.91
CA SER A 128 19.00 3.07 -6.87
C SER A 128 17.59 3.16 -7.46
N THR A 129 16.79 2.12 -7.26
CA THR A 129 15.36 2.08 -7.58
C THR A 129 14.58 1.88 -6.29
N GLY A 130 13.56 2.70 -6.08
CA GLY A 130 12.68 2.62 -4.93
C GLY A 130 11.35 1.97 -5.29
N ILE A 131 10.80 1.19 -4.37
CA ILE A 131 9.43 0.70 -4.44
C ILE A 131 8.66 1.16 -3.21
N MET A 132 7.43 1.59 -3.44
CA MET A 132 6.43 1.74 -2.39
C MET A 132 5.40 0.64 -2.59
N ALA A 133 5.04 -0.06 -1.51
CA ALA A 133 4.06 -1.12 -1.51
C ALA A 133 3.09 -0.93 -0.34
N ILE A 134 1.83 -1.24 -0.57
CA ILE A 134 0.77 -1.06 0.42
C ILE A 134 -0.01 -2.37 0.53
N THR A 135 -0.21 -2.80 1.77
CA THR A 135 -0.91 -4.05 2.09
C THR A 135 -2.11 -3.77 2.99
N CYS A 136 -3.24 -4.41 2.71
CA CYS A 136 -4.45 -4.31 3.52
C CYS A 136 -4.37 -5.20 4.77
N LEU A 137 -4.36 -4.58 5.96
CA LEU A 137 -4.26 -5.25 7.26
C LEU A 137 -5.58 -5.90 7.71
N ASN A 138 -6.70 -5.53 7.08
CA ASN A 138 -8.00 -6.17 7.31
C ASN A 138 -8.01 -7.63 6.82
N LEU A 139 -7.11 -7.99 5.90
CA LEU A 139 -7.03 -9.34 5.37
C LEU A 139 -6.38 -10.32 6.37
N PRO A 140 -6.78 -11.61 6.37
CA PRO A 140 -6.11 -12.64 7.14
C PRO A 140 -4.59 -12.73 6.81
N PRO A 141 -3.74 -13.15 7.77
CA PRO A 141 -2.29 -13.28 7.57
C PRO A 141 -1.87 -14.08 6.32
N GLN A 142 -2.65 -15.09 5.97
CA GLN A 142 -2.41 -15.96 4.81
C GLN A 142 -2.62 -15.25 3.47
N ILE A 143 -3.40 -14.17 3.46
CA ILE A 143 -3.81 -13.45 2.26
C ILE A 143 -3.07 -12.10 2.17
N HIS A 144 -2.87 -11.38 3.27
CA HIS A 144 -2.29 -10.04 3.19
C HIS A 144 -0.85 -10.04 2.65
N ASN A 145 -0.08 -11.11 2.85
CA ASN A 145 1.29 -11.22 2.31
C ASN A 145 1.34 -11.71 0.86
N ASN A 146 0.18 -11.98 0.24
CA ASN A 146 0.14 -12.38 -1.15
C ASN A 146 0.19 -11.14 -2.04
N ILE A 147 1.19 -11.11 -2.92
CA ILE A 147 1.46 -10.03 -3.88
C ILE A 147 0.26 -9.65 -4.75
N ALA A 148 -0.67 -10.58 -4.97
CA ALA A 148 -1.91 -10.33 -5.74
C ALA A 148 -2.87 -9.33 -5.06
N TYR A 149 -2.66 -9.04 -3.77
CA TYR A 149 -3.44 -8.07 -2.99
C TYR A 149 -2.58 -6.89 -2.52
N THR A 150 -1.36 -6.76 -3.05
CA THR A 150 -0.44 -5.68 -2.73
C THR A 150 -0.56 -4.57 -3.76
N TYR A 151 -0.85 -3.37 -3.28
CA TYR A 151 -0.89 -2.16 -4.10
C TYR A 151 0.50 -1.54 -4.23
N ILE A 152 0.91 -1.15 -5.43
CA ILE A 152 2.16 -0.42 -5.69
C ILE A 152 1.80 0.97 -6.22
N PRO A 153 1.79 2.03 -5.39
CA PRO A 153 1.45 3.39 -5.83
C PRO A 153 2.42 3.96 -6.87
N GLY A 154 3.65 3.44 -6.96
CA GLY A 154 4.58 3.77 -8.04
C GLY A 154 6.00 3.26 -7.79
N ILE A 155 6.83 3.32 -8.83
CA ILE A 155 8.24 2.95 -8.81
C ILE A 155 9.09 4.21 -8.95
N ILE A 156 10.05 4.38 -8.05
CA ILE A 156 10.95 5.55 -8.02
C ILE A 156 12.22 5.21 -8.81
N GLN A 157 12.36 5.78 -10.01
CA GLN A 157 13.45 5.45 -10.94
C GLN A 157 14.70 6.37 -10.78
N GLY A 158 15.85 5.74 -10.45
CA GLY A 158 17.24 6.14 -10.75
C GLY A 158 17.76 7.51 -10.28
N HIS A 159 19.05 7.83 -10.37
CA HIS A 159 20.17 6.96 -9.98
C HIS A 159 20.42 7.01 -8.47
N HIS A 160 19.97 8.07 -7.80
CA HIS A 160 20.23 8.29 -6.38
C HIS A 160 18.95 8.10 -5.57
N GLU A 161 19.08 7.44 -4.44
CA GLU A 161 18.02 7.38 -3.44
C GLU A 161 17.66 8.81 -2.98
N PRO A 162 16.37 9.12 -2.77
CA PRO A 162 15.95 10.38 -2.20
C PRO A 162 16.63 10.63 -0.86
N VAL A 163 17.23 11.81 -0.69
CA VAL A 163 17.98 12.15 0.52
C VAL A 163 17.02 12.27 1.71
N SER A 164 17.14 11.35 2.67
CA SER A 164 16.27 11.27 3.86
C SER A 164 16.36 12.51 4.75
N THR A 165 17.56 13.09 4.91
CA THR A 165 17.80 14.29 5.76
C THR A 165 17.08 15.54 5.27
N SER A 166 16.69 15.58 4.00
CA SER A 166 15.90 16.68 3.41
C SER A 166 14.49 16.25 3.01
N ALA A 167 14.04 15.09 3.52
CA ALA A 167 12.72 14.54 3.30
C ALA A 167 12.30 14.44 1.81
N GLN A 168 13.24 14.19 0.89
CA GLN A 168 12.95 14.17 -0.55
C GLN A 168 11.92 13.09 -0.95
N HIS A 169 11.76 12.05 -0.13
CA HIS A 169 10.72 11.03 -0.30
C HIS A 169 9.29 11.61 -0.24
N GLN A 170 9.09 12.76 0.41
CA GLN A 170 7.78 13.40 0.52
C GLN A 170 7.16 13.70 -0.87
N HIS A 171 7.98 13.98 -1.87
CA HIS A 171 7.49 14.31 -3.22
C HIS A 171 6.83 13.11 -3.91
N TYR A 172 7.25 11.89 -3.55
CA TYR A 172 6.69 10.64 -4.06
C TYR A 172 5.53 10.14 -3.20
N LEU A 173 5.56 10.43 -1.88
CA LEU A 173 4.47 10.08 -0.97
C LEU A 173 3.25 11.00 -1.09
N ALA A 174 3.47 12.28 -1.40
CA ALA A 174 2.42 13.30 -1.49
C ALA A 174 1.16 12.85 -2.27
N PRO A 175 1.23 12.38 -3.52
CA PRO A 175 0.02 12.01 -4.26
C PRO A 175 -0.79 10.89 -3.59
N MET A 176 -0.13 9.95 -2.91
CA MET A 176 -0.79 8.88 -2.17
C MET A 176 -1.39 9.39 -0.85
N VAL A 177 -0.64 10.19 -0.10
CA VAL A 177 -1.10 10.79 1.17
C VAL A 177 -2.31 11.70 0.92
N ASP A 178 -2.31 12.46 -0.17
CA ASP A 178 -3.45 13.31 -0.55
C ASP A 178 -4.71 12.45 -0.80
N GLN A 179 -4.59 11.32 -1.49
CA GLN A 179 -5.72 10.40 -1.69
C GLN A 179 -6.18 9.74 -0.38
N PHE A 180 -5.27 9.37 0.51
CA PHE A 180 -5.62 8.84 1.83
C PHE A 180 -6.30 9.87 2.71
N GLN A 181 -5.86 11.12 2.67
CA GLN A 181 -6.53 12.21 3.37
C GLN A 181 -7.95 12.43 2.83
N ILE A 182 -8.14 12.37 1.50
CA ILE A 182 -9.47 12.45 0.89
C ILE A 182 -10.36 11.30 1.37
N GLY A 183 -9.89 10.05 1.30
CA GLY A 183 -10.66 8.88 1.75
C GLY A 183 -11.00 8.97 3.23
N TYR A 184 -10.00 9.25 4.08
CA TYR A 184 -10.20 9.40 5.52
C TYR A 184 -11.17 10.52 5.90
N SER A 185 -11.20 11.63 5.13
CA SER A 185 -12.05 12.77 5.44
C SER A 185 -13.47 12.67 4.90
N ARG A 186 -13.70 11.84 3.87
CA ARG A 186 -14.99 11.79 3.15
C ARG A 186 -15.75 10.47 3.30
N GLY A 187 -15.09 9.40 3.76
CA GLY A 187 -15.61 8.03 3.65
C GLY A 187 -15.25 7.43 2.29
#